data_AF-A0A3W2NWX5-F1
#
_entry.id   AF-A0A3W2NWX5-F1
#
_cell.length_a   1.000
_cell.length_b   1.000
_cell.length_c   1.000
_cell.angle_alpha   90.00
_cell.angle_beta   90.00
_cell.angle_gamma   90.00
#
_symmetry.space_group_name_H-M   'P 1'
#
loop_
_entity.id
_entity.type
_entity.pdbx_description
1 polymer ?
#
loop_
_entity_poly.entity_id
_entity_poly.type
_entity_poly.pdbx_seq_one_letter_code
_entity_poly.pdbx_strand_id
1 'polypeptide(L)' 'MKWSFQKATAMIVGLAIFLLGGWIMNLVKLVNGGDLQFDAGMTLARVVGIFVVPVGSILGFF' A
#
# COMPACT_ATOMS: atom_id res chain seq x y z
N MET A 1 -5.93 20.64 -22.21
CA MET A 1 -4.76 20.71 -21.31
C MET A 1 -3.59 19.98 -21.97
N LYS A 2 -2.49 20.67 -22.33
CA LYS A 2 -1.30 19.98 -22.86
C LYS A 2 -0.52 19.34 -21.70
N TRP A 3 -0.41 18.02 -21.70
CA TRP A 3 0.42 17.28 -20.75
C TRP A 3 1.89 17.55 -21.06
N SER A 4 2.63 18.10 -20.09
CA SER A 4 4.08 18.24 -20.21
C SER A 4 4.76 16.99 -19.63
N PHE A 5 5.91 16.62 -20.21
CA PHE A 5 6.72 15.51 -19.72
C PHE A 5 7.04 15.63 -18.22
N GLN A 6 7.28 16.85 -17.74
CA GLN A 6 7.49 17.14 -16.31
C GLN A 6 6.28 16.79 -15.44
N LYS A 7 5.05 17.11 -15.88
CA LYS A 7 3.82 16.78 -15.16
C LYS A 7 3.58 15.28 -15.11
N ALA A 8 3.80 14.59 -16.23
CA ALA A 8 3.71 13.13 -16.29
C ALA A 8 4.70 12.47 -15.32
N THR A 9 5.96 12.92 -15.33
CA THR A 9 7.01 12.42 -14.45
C THR A 9 6.67 12.67 -12.98
N ALA A 10 6.22 13.87 -12.63
CA ALA A 10 5.81 14.20 -11.26
C ALA A 10 4.64 13.32 -10.77
N MET A 11 3.67 13.02 -11.62
CA MET A 11 2.56 12.12 -11.28
C MET A 11 3.04 10.69 -11.03
N ILE A 12 3.93 10.16 -11.87
CA ILE A 12 4.47 8.81 -11.71
C ILE A 12 5.29 8.70 -10.42
N VAL A 13 6.15 9.68 -10.15
CA VAL A 13 6.94 9.73 -8.91
C VAL A 13 6.03 9.85 -7.69
N GLY A 14 5.02 10.71 -7.74
CA GLY A 14 4.04 10.87 -6.66
C GLY A 14 3.28 9.57 -6.40
N LEU A 15 2.85 8.86 -7.45
CA LEU A 15 2.18 7.56 -7.33
C LEU A 15 3.11 6.51 -6.72
N ALA A 16 4.38 6.46 -7.14
CA ALA A 16 5.36 5.52 -6.60
C ALA A 16 5.59 5.74 -5.10
N ILE A 17 5.73 7.00 -4.66
CA ILE A 17 5.87 7.34 -3.23
C ILE A 17 4.61 6.96 -2.45
N PHE A 18 3.43 7.25 -3.00
CA PHE A 18 2.16 6.92 -2.37
C PHE A 18 1.99 5.40 -2.18
N LEU A 19 2.30 4.61 -3.23
CA LEU A 19 2.25 3.16 -3.17
C LEU A 19 3.26 2.62 -2.15
N LEU A 20 4.51 3.09 -2.19
CA LEU A 20 5.53 2.65 -1.24
C LEU A 20 5.14 2.98 0.21
N GLY A 21 4.62 4.19 0.46
CA GLY A 21 4.15 4.61 1.77
C GLY A 21 2.99 3.74 2.28
N GLY A 22 1.99 3.49 1.44
CA GLY A 22 0.91 2.57 1.77
C GLY A 22 1.42 1.16 2.07
N TRP A 23 2.35 0.64 1.27
CA TRP A 23 2.87 -0.70 1.44
C TRP A 23 3.63 -0.85 2.76
N ILE A 24 4.44 0.15 3.14
CA ILE A 24 5.11 0.19 4.45
C ILE A 24 4.07 0.23 5.59
N MET A 25 3.03 1.05 5.48
CA MET A 25 1.98 1.13 6.50
C MET A 25 1.23 -0.19 6.67
N ASN A 26 1.05 -0.96 5.59
CA ASN A 26 0.48 -2.30 5.66
C ASN A 26 1.33 -3.26 6.51
N LEU A 27 2.67 -3.19 6.37
CA LEU A 27 3.59 -3.99 7.20
C LEU A 27 3.50 -3.60 8.66
N VAL A 28 3.49 -2.30 8.96
CA VAL A 28 3.37 -1.78 10.33
C VAL A 28 2.08 -2.27 10.98
N LYS A 29 0.95 -2.19 10.27
CA LYS A 29 -0.34 -2.65 10.77
C LYS A 29 -0.39 -4.18 10.94
N LEU A 30 0.24 -4.93 10.03
CA LEU A 30 0.33 -6.39 10.16
C LEU A 30 1.13 -6.80 11.39
N VAL A 31 2.26 -6.15 11.66
CA VAL A 31 3.10 -6.43 12.84
C VAL A 31 2.39 -6.04 14.14
N ASN A 32 1.69 -4.90 14.15
CA ASN A 32 1.08 -4.36 15.38
C ASN A 32 -0.33 -4.91 15.67
N GLY A 33 -1.04 -5.40 14.65
CA GLY A 33 -2.45 -5.78 14.75
C GLY A 33 -2.75 -7.21 14.30
N GLY A 34 -1.74 -8.08 14.22
CA GLY A 34 -1.85 -9.47 13.75
C GLY A 34 -2.64 -10.40 14.68
N ASP A 35 -3.84 -10.01 15.09
CA ASP A 35 -4.75 -10.89 15.84
C ASP A 35 -5.55 -11.76 14.86
N LEU A 36 -5.08 -13.00 14.69
CA LEU A 36 -5.68 -14.00 13.81
C LEU A 36 -7.04 -14.49 14.30
N GLN A 37 -7.44 -14.25 15.55
CA GLN A 37 -8.70 -14.78 16.08
C GLN A 37 -9.93 -13.95 15.66
N PHE A 38 -9.80 -12.63 15.62
CA PHE A 38 -10.93 -11.73 15.33
C PHE A 38 -10.85 -11.11 13.93
N ASP A 39 -9.65 -10.93 13.39
CA ASP A 39 -9.41 -10.27 12.09
C ASP A 39 -8.61 -11.17 11.12
N ALA A 40 -8.87 -12.47 11.12
CA ALA A 40 -8.17 -13.47 10.29
C ALA A 40 -8.13 -13.07 8.80
N GLY A 41 -9.26 -12.62 8.24
CA GLY A 41 -9.38 -12.24 6.84
C GLY A 41 -8.54 -11.02 6.49
N MET A 42 -8.56 -9.98 7.34
CA MET A 42 -7.74 -8.79 7.14
C MET A 42 -6.25 -9.11 7.30
N THR A 43 -5.88 -9.91 8.31
CA THR A 43 -4.50 -10.34 8.53
C THR A 43 -3.97 -11.11 7.31
N LEU A 44 -4.74 -12.06 6.77
CA LEU A 44 -4.38 -12.77 5.54
C LEU A 44 -4.24 -11.84 4.34
N ALA A 45 -5.17 -10.90 4.16
CA ALA A 45 -5.09 -9.91 3.08
C ALA A 45 -3.83 -9.05 3.18
N ARG A 46 -3.44 -8.63 4.40
CA ARG A 46 -2.21 -7.87 4.65
C ARG A 46 -0.95 -8.70 4.33
N VAL A 47 -0.95 -10.00 4.64
CA VAL A 47 0.15 -10.93 4.30
C VAL A 47 0.31 -11.08 2.79
N VAL A 48 -0.80 -11.25 2.06
CA VAL A 48 -0.77 -11.26 0.58
C VAL A 48 -0.28 -9.92 0.04
N GLY A 49 -0.69 -8.82 0.67
CA GLY A 49 -0.28 -7.45 0.35
C GLY A 49 1.23 -7.19 0.47
N ILE A 50 1.99 -8.03 1.19
CA ILE A 50 3.46 -7.96 1.21
C ILE A 50 4.02 -8.25 -0.18
N PHE A 51 3.50 -9.28 -0.85
CA PHE A 51 3.99 -9.74 -2.16
C PHE A 51 3.35 -8.98 -3.33
N VAL A 52 2.12 -8.49 -3.14
CA VAL A 52 1.40 -7.73 -4.14
C VAL A 52 1.37 -6.26 -3.76
N VAL A 53 2.43 -5.53 -4.15
CA VAL A 53 2.66 -4.13 -3.73
C VAL A 53 1.44 -3.23 -3.89
N PRO A 54 0.69 -3.23 -5.02
CA PRO A 54 -0.51 -2.39 -5.15
C PRO A 54 -1.59 -2.72 -4.11
N VAL A 55 -1.80 -4.01 -3.81
CA VAL A 55 -2.79 -4.46 -2.82
C VAL A 55 -2.33 -4.06 -1.42
N GLY A 56 -1.08 -4.35 -1.05
CA GLY A 56 -0.52 -3.92 0.22
C GLY A 56 -0.54 -2.40 0.39
N SER A 57 -0.31 -1.65 -0.69
CA SER A 57 -0.39 -0.19 -0.67
C SER A 57 -1.75 0.30 -0.21
N ILE A 58 -2.82 -0.23 -0.83
CA ILE A 58 -4.20 0.14 -0.52
C ILE A 58 -4.54 -0.28 0.92
N LEU A 59 -4.22 -1.52 1.29
CA LEU A 59 -4.48 -2.05 2.64
C LEU A 59 -3.72 -1.33 3.75
N GLY A 60 -2.63 -0.62 3.45
CA GLY A 60 -1.93 0.19 4.45
C GLY A 60 -2.70 1.43 4.88
N PHE A 61 -3.55 1.97 4.00
CA PHE A 61 -4.36 3.16 4.31
C PHE A 61 -5.61 2.85 5.13
N PHE A 62 -6.05 1.59 5.18
CA PHE A 62 -7.18 1.09 5.97
C PHE A 62 -6.69 0.25 7.15
#